data_AF-A0A1J3EQW4-F1
#
_entry.id   AF-A0A1J3EQW4-F1
#
_cell.length_a   1.000
_cell.length_b   1.000
_cell.length_c   1.000
_cell.angle_alpha   90.00
_cell.angle_beta   90.00
_cell.angle_gamma   90.00
#
_symmetry.space_group_name_H-M   'P 1'
#
loop_
_entity.id
_entity.type
_entity.pdbx_description
1 polymer ?
#
loop_
_entity_poly.entity_id
_entity_poly.type
_entity_poly.pdbx_seq_one_letter_code
_entity_poly.pdbx_strand_id
1 'polypeptide(L)'
;EGPRLSAGYTPRMFSSLLQVFMSAQDAGHVESILHVGVTKRFYPSIRGCSAAAFYRLLSFLKTPEGQDELSQIALLRRMSKRTREDFDAVDLGYTVMLEAQMNDCRNAVAETEAKHNVIIMDLERQLAAAQAAKEAECEVVYTSFHPWCEFVQPEKAAFNRACWAMYLAKPLPDNRVHSALSRQTLEEAVTAYGDQVRQANAKEFLTPVRKQQLEDYVRTSIGKFDADHDQRKSKKFRSYLRVVGAQAPPEAPAGVQIGGGEEDTGGFVAPNNEEDVFNTVDPGDTGLNVLEQEAGRPQVQTDAGASGSGEGDGSGYALRSGSNRGRGAGRRGRPPSTRGR
;
A
#
# COMPACT_ATOMS: atom_id res chain seq x y z
N GLU A 1 -55.28 61.31 34.41
CA GLU A 1 -54.86 60.82 33.06
C GLU A 1 -53.61 61.58 32.66
N GLY A 2 -52.50 60.87 32.37
CA GLY A 2 -51.24 61.53 32.01
C GLY A 2 -51.30 62.15 30.60
N PRO A 3 -50.43 63.13 30.30
CA PRO A 3 -50.39 63.76 28.99
C PRO A 3 -50.13 62.70 27.91
N ARG A 4 -51.08 62.54 26.99
CA ARG A 4 -50.96 61.66 25.82
C ARG A 4 -50.24 62.44 24.71
N LEU A 5 -49.26 61.79 24.08
CA LEU A 5 -48.63 62.34 22.88
C LEU A 5 -49.61 62.23 21.70
N SER A 6 -49.43 63.08 20.68
CA SER A 6 -50.21 63.02 19.44
C SER A 6 -50.12 61.61 18.86
N ALA A 7 -51.28 60.98 18.59
CA ALA A 7 -51.49 59.56 18.24
C ALA A 7 -51.77 58.56 19.38
N GLY A 8 -52.03 59.00 20.62
CA GLY A 8 -52.60 58.14 21.67
C GLY A 8 -51.60 57.31 22.48
N TYR A 9 -50.29 57.55 22.29
CA TYR A 9 -49.24 56.90 23.05
C TYR A 9 -48.94 57.63 24.37
N THR A 10 -48.62 56.87 25.42
CA THR A 10 -48.08 57.43 26.66
C THR A 10 -46.57 57.67 26.53
N PRO A 11 -45.99 58.64 27.25
CA PRO A 11 -44.54 58.89 27.24
C PRO A 11 -43.69 57.64 27.53
N ARG A 12 -44.18 56.75 28.40
CA ARG A 12 -43.53 55.49 28.74
C ARG A 12 -43.50 54.50 27.58
N MET A 13 -44.60 54.39 26.82
CA MET A 13 -44.66 53.54 25.63
C MET A 13 -43.73 54.05 24.54
N PHE A 14 -43.71 55.36 24.31
CA PHE A 14 -42.82 55.96 23.32
C PHE A 14 -41.34 55.75 23.66
N SER A 15 -40.96 55.93 24.93
CA SER A 15 -39.58 55.66 25.39
C SER A 15 -39.13 54.22 25.14
N SER A 16 -40.01 53.23 25.38
CA SER A 16 -39.69 51.81 25.13
C SER A 16 -39.46 51.47 23.64
N LEU A 17 -40.15 52.19 22.75
CA LEU A 17 -40.00 52.07 21.31
C LEU A 17 -38.70 52.68 20.82
N LEU A 18 -38.28 53.80 21.41
CA LEU A 18 -37.02 54.47 21.11
C LEU A 18 -35.78 53.71 21.56
N GLN A 19 -35.90 52.69 22.41
CA GLN A 19 -34.75 51.87 22.84
C GLN A 19 -33.96 51.27 21.68
N VAL A 20 -34.59 51.05 20.51
CA VAL A 20 -33.91 50.57 19.30
C VAL A 20 -32.80 51.52 18.83
N PHE A 21 -32.96 52.82 19.08
CA PHE A 21 -31.97 53.84 18.74
C PHE A 21 -30.93 54.04 19.84
N MET A 22 -31.12 53.50 21.05
CA MET A 22 -30.12 53.63 22.12
C MET A 22 -28.84 52.85 21.82
N SER A 23 -28.90 51.82 20.98
CA SER A 23 -27.72 51.11 20.47
C SER A 23 -27.03 51.81 19.30
N ALA A 24 -27.58 52.92 18.80
CA ALA A 24 -26.98 53.68 17.71
C ALA A 24 -25.81 54.53 18.24
N GLN A 25 -24.59 54.22 17.79
CA GLN A 25 -23.35 54.84 18.27
C GLN A 25 -23.01 56.18 17.58
N ASP A 26 -23.60 56.45 16.41
CA ASP A 26 -23.33 57.65 15.61
C ASP A 26 -24.55 58.05 14.75
N ALA A 27 -24.51 59.28 14.23
CA ALA A 27 -25.57 59.85 13.40
C ALA A 27 -25.84 59.01 12.13
N GLY A 28 -24.81 58.41 11.53
CA GLY A 28 -24.97 57.53 10.37
C GLY A 28 -25.70 56.23 10.70
N HIS A 29 -25.57 55.71 11.93
CA HIS A 29 -26.32 54.55 12.42
C HIS A 29 -27.80 54.89 12.54
N VAL A 30 -28.09 56.04 13.15
CA VAL A 30 -29.46 56.56 13.28
C VAL A 30 -30.07 56.76 11.89
N GLU A 31 -29.32 57.35 10.96
CA GLU A 31 -29.77 57.56 9.58
C GLU A 31 -30.04 56.24 8.84
N SER A 32 -29.19 55.22 9.01
CA SER A 32 -29.39 53.88 8.42
C SER A 32 -30.68 53.22 8.94
N ILE A 33 -30.96 53.34 10.25
CA ILE A 33 -32.20 52.82 10.84
C ILE A 33 -33.42 53.60 10.33
N LEU A 34 -33.31 54.93 10.19
CA LEU A 34 -34.37 55.75 9.61
C LEU A 34 -34.59 55.45 8.12
N HIS A 35 -33.56 55.00 7.40
CA HIS A 35 -33.69 54.62 6.00
C HIS A 35 -34.54 53.36 5.81
N VAL A 36 -34.63 52.48 6.81
CA VAL A 36 -35.60 51.36 6.81
C VAL A 36 -37.03 51.88 6.62
N GLY A 37 -37.34 53.04 7.21
CA GLY A 37 -38.66 53.65 7.06
C GLY A 37 -38.98 54.13 5.65
N VAL A 38 -37.95 54.53 4.88
CA VAL A 38 -38.08 54.85 3.46
C VAL A 38 -38.26 53.57 2.65
N THR A 39 -37.42 52.56 2.87
CA THR A 39 -37.44 51.28 2.14
C THR A 39 -38.77 50.54 2.32
N LYS A 40 -39.31 50.50 3.55
CA LYS A 40 -40.61 49.90 3.87
C LYS A 40 -41.79 50.83 3.58
N ARG A 41 -41.55 52.00 2.97
CA ARG A 41 -42.57 52.97 2.53
C ARG A 41 -43.47 53.50 3.65
N PHE A 42 -42.98 53.60 4.87
CA PHE A 42 -43.70 54.31 5.94
C PHE A 42 -43.75 55.83 5.67
N TYR A 43 -42.72 56.35 5.00
CA TYR A 43 -42.63 57.74 4.55
C TYR A 43 -41.76 57.85 3.27
N PRO A 44 -41.96 58.88 2.43
CA PRO A 44 -41.29 59.00 1.13
C PRO A 44 -39.80 59.38 1.24
N SER A 45 -39.39 60.06 2.30
CA SER A 45 -38.00 60.40 2.61
C SER A 45 -37.87 60.67 4.10
N ILE A 46 -36.63 60.63 4.64
CA ILE A 46 -36.38 60.90 6.07
C ILE A 46 -36.91 62.29 6.46
N ARG A 47 -36.73 63.30 5.61
CA ARG A 47 -37.24 64.66 5.83
C ARG A 47 -38.78 64.77 5.72
N GLY A 48 -39.41 63.85 5.00
CA GLY A 48 -40.87 63.76 4.86
C GLY A 48 -41.55 62.91 5.94
N CYS A 49 -40.83 62.54 7.01
CA CYS A 49 -41.34 61.70 8.08
C CYS A 49 -42.31 62.47 9.00
N SER A 50 -43.60 62.16 8.93
CA SER A 50 -44.58 62.66 9.90
C SER A 50 -44.51 61.88 11.21
N ALA A 51 -44.94 62.49 12.32
CA ALA A 51 -44.96 61.82 13.63
C ALA A 51 -45.69 60.47 13.59
N ALA A 52 -46.87 60.40 12.96
CA ALA A 52 -47.64 59.17 12.82
C ALA A 52 -46.96 58.09 11.97
N ALA A 53 -46.15 58.48 10.97
CA ALA A 53 -45.35 57.55 10.19
C ALA A 53 -44.14 57.04 10.99
N PHE A 54 -43.52 57.90 11.80
CA PHE A 54 -42.43 57.52 12.68
C PHE A 54 -42.84 56.49 13.72
N TYR A 55 -44.02 56.65 14.35
CA TYR A 55 -44.55 55.65 15.29
C TYR A 55 -44.76 54.28 14.62
N ARG A 56 -45.23 54.27 13.37
CA ARG A 56 -45.40 53.02 12.61
C ARG A 56 -44.06 52.33 12.35
N LEU A 57 -43.02 53.08 11.96
CA LEU A 57 -41.66 52.55 11.87
C LEU A 57 -41.18 51.98 13.21
N LEU A 58 -41.34 52.73 14.30
CA LEU A 58 -40.90 52.28 15.62
C LEU A 58 -41.59 50.98 16.07
N SER A 59 -42.88 50.85 15.77
CA SER A 59 -43.62 49.62 16.04
C SER A 59 -43.12 48.46 15.16
N PHE A 60 -42.83 48.74 13.87
CA PHE A 60 -42.28 47.76 12.94
C PHE A 60 -40.90 47.26 13.39
N LEU A 61 -40.01 48.14 13.85
CA LEU A 61 -38.67 47.76 14.29
C LEU A 61 -38.66 46.79 15.48
N LYS A 62 -39.77 46.64 16.22
CA LYS A 62 -39.92 45.64 17.30
C LYS A 62 -40.44 44.29 16.83
N THR A 63 -40.89 44.17 15.59
CA THR A 63 -41.33 42.90 14.99
C THR A 63 -40.11 42.04 14.61
N PRO A 64 -40.27 40.71 14.42
CA PRO A 64 -39.18 39.85 13.93
C PRO A 64 -38.57 40.37 12.63
N GLU A 65 -39.41 40.76 11.67
CA GLU A 65 -38.94 41.33 10.39
C GLU A 65 -38.15 42.63 10.61
N GLY A 66 -38.58 43.50 11.51
CA GLY A 66 -37.82 44.70 11.87
C GLY A 66 -36.50 44.41 12.57
N GLN A 67 -36.43 43.36 13.39
CA GLN A 67 -35.19 42.91 14.01
C GLN A 67 -34.22 42.30 12.99
N ASP A 68 -34.71 41.64 11.96
CA ASP A 68 -33.89 41.15 10.84
C ASP A 68 -33.25 42.30 10.06
N GLU A 69 -34.01 43.35 9.75
CA GLU A 69 -33.49 44.57 9.09
C GLU A 69 -32.39 45.24 9.94
N LEU A 70 -32.59 45.36 11.26
CA LEU A 70 -31.57 45.89 12.18
C LEU A 70 -30.32 45.01 12.21
N SER A 71 -30.48 43.70 12.13
CA SER A 71 -29.38 42.73 12.09
C SER A 71 -28.59 42.85 10.78
N GLN A 72 -29.25 43.07 9.65
CA GLN A 72 -28.62 43.32 8.36
C GLN A 72 -27.83 44.64 8.35
N ILE A 73 -28.39 45.72 8.92
CA ILE A 73 -27.67 46.99 9.09
C ILE A 73 -26.42 46.80 9.95
N ALA A 74 -26.53 46.05 11.05
CA ALA A 74 -25.40 45.76 11.91
C ALA A 74 -24.32 44.92 11.19
N LEU A 75 -24.72 43.97 10.34
CA LEU A 75 -23.83 43.15 9.53
C LEU A 75 -23.09 44.00 8.48
N LEU A 76 -23.81 44.79 7.69
CA LEU A 76 -23.23 45.67 6.67
C LEU A 76 -22.22 46.61 7.30
N ARG A 77 -22.54 47.22 8.45
CA ARG A 77 -21.58 48.08 9.17
C ARG A 77 -20.34 47.33 9.67
N ARG A 78 -20.46 46.08 10.11
CA ARG A 78 -19.28 45.27 10.47
C ARG A 78 -18.41 44.99 9.26
N MET A 79 -19.02 44.74 8.10
CA MET A 79 -18.30 44.56 6.83
C MET A 79 -17.62 45.85 6.38
N SER A 80 -18.33 46.99 6.38
CA SER A 80 -17.77 48.31 6.05
C SER A 80 -16.65 48.78 7.00
N LYS A 81 -16.61 48.28 8.25
CA LYS A 81 -15.49 48.52 9.18
C LYS A 81 -14.28 47.61 8.92
N ARG A 82 -14.48 46.48 8.25
CA ARG A 82 -13.43 45.49 7.93
C ARG A 82 -12.81 45.72 6.55
N THR A 83 -13.51 46.41 5.67
CA THR A 83 -12.99 46.85 4.37
C THR A 83 -11.82 47.80 4.55
N ARG A 84 -10.75 47.55 3.79
CA ARG A 84 -9.64 48.48 3.61
C ARG A 84 -10.00 49.46 2.48
N GLU A 85 -9.23 50.54 2.34
CA GLU A 85 -9.53 51.67 1.42
C GLU A 85 -9.82 51.26 -0.04
N ASP A 86 -9.39 50.07 -0.46
CA ASP A 86 -9.55 49.56 -1.83
C ASP A 86 -10.76 48.63 -2.06
N PHE A 87 -11.56 48.30 -1.04
CA PHE A 87 -12.67 47.33 -1.15
C PHE A 87 -13.99 47.90 -0.64
N ASP A 88 -15.09 47.70 -1.39
CA ASP A 88 -16.43 47.98 -0.88
C ASP A 88 -16.97 46.79 -0.05
N ALA A 89 -17.97 47.03 0.78
CA ALA A 89 -18.60 46.01 1.62
C ALA A 89 -19.20 44.86 0.80
N VAL A 90 -19.60 45.15 -0.44
CA VAL A 90 -20.06 44.15 -1.42
C VAL A 90 -18.93 43.18 -1.80
N ASP A 91 -17.74 43.70 -2.11
CA ASP A 91 -16.58 42.88 -2.47
C ASP A 91 -16.13 42.00 -1.29
N LEU A 92 -16.15 42.55 -0.08
CA LEU A 92 -15.89 41.76 1.13
C LEU A 92 -16.94 40.67 1.33
N GLY A 93 -18.21 40.94 1.03
CA GLY A 93 -19.28 39.95 1.06
C GLY A 93 -19.00 38.77 0.13
N TYR A 94 -18.69 39.05 -1.14
CA TYR A 94 -18.29 38.00 -2.10
C TYR A 94 -17.03 37.25 -1.67
N THR A 95 -16.05 37.93 -1.09
CA THR A 95 -14.83 37.29 -0.56
C THR A 95 -15.17 36.29 0.54
N VAL A 96 -16.01 36.67 1.51
CA VAL A 96 -16.44 35.77 2.60
C VAL A 96 -17.26 34.59 2.07
N MET A 97 -18.12 34.80 1.07
CA MET A 97 -18.86 33.72 0.41
C MET A 97 -17.92 32.74 -0.30
N LEU A 98 -16.91 33.25 -1.01
CA LEU A 98 -15.90 32.42 -1.66
C LEU A 98 -15.08 31.64 -0.63
N GLU A 99 -14.65 32.26 0.46
CA GLU A 99 -13.94 31.58 1.55
C GLU A 99 -14.78 30.45 2.17
N ALA A 100 -16.08 30.67 2.36
CA ALA A 100 -17.00 29.64 2.83
C ALA A 100 -17.07 28.47 1.84
N GLN A 101 -17.27 28.77 0.54
CA GLN A 101 -17.31 27.75 -0.50
C GLN A 101 -16.00 26.96 -0.61
N MET A 102 -14.84 27.63 -0.49
CA MET A 102 -13.53 26.98 -0.47
C MET A 102 -13.39 26.03 0.71
N ASN A 103 -13.88 26.41 1.89
CA ASN A 103 -13.86 25.54 3.06
C ASN A 103 -14.81 24.34 2.91
N ASP A 104 -16.01 24.55 2.37
CA ASP A 104 -16.94 23.45 2.08
C ASP A 104 -16.33 22.46 1.08
N CYS A 105 -15.69 22.95 0.03
CA CYS A 105 -14.99 22.13 -0.95
C CYS A 105 -13.85 21.33 -0.31
N ARG A 106 -12.99 21.97 0.49
CA ARG A 106 -11.90 21.28 1.22
C ARG A 106 -12.43 20.20 2.14
N ASN A 107 -13.51 20.46 2.86
CA ASN A 107 -14.13 19.48 3.76
C ASN A 107 -14.72 18.30 2.97
N ALA A 108 -15.40 18.55 1.86
CA ALA A 108 -15.96 17.51 1.01
C ALA A 108 -14.87 16.61 0.38
N VAL A 109 -13.76 17.22 -0.04
CA VAL A 109 -12.59 16.47 -0.54
C VAL A 109 -11.99 15.62 0.58
N ALA A 110 -11.71 16.20 1.75
CA ALA A 110 -11.14 15.48 2.88
C ALA A 110 -12.03 14.32 3.36
N GLU A 111 -13.36 14.50 3.38
CA GLU A 111 -14.31 13.44 3.71
C GLU A 111 -14.28 12.32 2.67
N THR A 112 -14.18 12.67 1.38
CA THR A 112 -14.09 11.71 0.28
C THR A 112 -12.78 10.92 0.34
N GLU A 113 -11.66 11.60 0.57
CA GLU A 113 -10.35 10.97 0.75
C GLU A 113 -10.36 10.02 1.94
N ALA A 114 -10.88 10.45 3.10
CA ALA A 114 -10.96 9.60 4.28
C ALA A 114 -11.77 8.32 4.02
N LYS A 115 -12.91 8.41 3.32
CA LYS A 115 -13.73 7.25 2.94
C LYS A 115 -12.94 6.26 2.06
N HIS A 116 -12.25 6.76 1.04
CA HIS A 116 -11.52 5.89 0.12
C HIS A 116 -10.24 5.33 0.73
N ASN A 117 -9.54 6.09 1.58
CA ASN A 117 -8.36 5.61 2.29
C ASN A 117 -8.69 4.42 3.20
N VAL A 118 -9.85 4.40 3.86
CA VAL A 118 -10.31 3.24 4.64
C VAL A 118 -10.50 2.00 3.75
N ILE A 119 -11.08 2.17 2.56
CA ILE A 119 -11.27 1.08 1.59
C ILE A 119 -9.93 0.55 1.08
N ILE A 120 -9.00 1.45 0.73
CA ILE A 120 -7.66 1.09 0.27
C ILE A 120 -6.93 0.28 1.34
N MET A 121 -6.93 0.73 2.60
CA MET A 121 -6.29 0.01 3.70
C MET A 121 -6.87 -1.41 3.91
N ASP A 122 -8.18 -1.57 3.77
CA ASP A 122 -8.80 -2.90 3.87
C ASP A 122 -8.39 -3.81 2.71
N LEU A 123 -8.36 -3.29 1.48
CA LEU A 123 -7.92 -4.03 0.30
C LEU A 123 -6.44 -4.42 0.38
N GLU A 124 -5.57 -3.53 0.86
CA GLU A 124 -4.15 -3.84 1.09
C GLU A 124 -3.98 -4.96 2.12
N ARG A 125 -4.78 -4.95 3.19
CA ARG A 125 -4.80 -6.03 4.18
C ARG A 125 -5.25 -7.35 3.57
N GLN A 126 -6.32 -7.34 2.76
CA GLN A 126 -6.81 -8.53 2.07
C GLN A 126 -5.76 -9.08 1.09
N LEU A 127 -5.07 -8.20 0.35
CA LEU A 127 -3.99 -8.59 -0.55
C LEU A 127 -2.84 -9.29 0.20
N ALA A 128 -2.40 -8.70 1.31
CA ALA A 128 -1.35 -9.29 2.14
C ALA A 128 -1.77 -10.67 2.70
N ALA A 129 -3.02 -10.81 3.14
CA ALA A 129 -3.55 -12.10 3.61
C ALA A 129 -3.59 -13.14 2.48
N ALA A 130 -4.00 -12.76 1.27
CA ALA A 130 -4.03 -13.65 0.12
C ALA A 130 -2.62 -14.07 -0.32
N GLN A 131 -1.64 -13.17 -0.29
CA GLN A 131 -0.24 -13.49 -0.56
C GLN A 131 0.33 -14.48 0.45
N ALA A 132 0.10 -14.24 1.75
CA ALA A 132 0.52 -15.16 2.80
C ALA A 132 -0.15 -16.54 2.68
N ALA A 133 -1.45 -16.59 2.34
CA ALA A 133 -2.15 -17.84 2.10
C ALA A 133 -1.58 -18.59 0.89
N LYS A 134 -1.34 -17.90 -0.23
CA LYS A 134 -0.67 -18.47 -1.41
C LYS A 134 0.69 -19.04 -1.06
N GLU A 135 1.53 -18.30 -0.34
CA GLU A 135 2.87 -18.76 0.07
C GLU A 135 2.78 -20.02 0.95
N ALA A 136 1.87 -20.04 1.92
CA ALA A 136 1.64 -21.20 2.76
C ALA A 136 1.15 -22.42 1.96
N GLU A 137 0.21 -22.22 1.02
CA GLU A 137 -0.28 -23.30 0.15
C GLU A 137 0.82 -23.81 -0.78
N CYS A 138 1.62 -22.92 -1.38
CA CYS A 138 2.78 -23.29 -2.18
C CYS A 138 3.79 -24.11 -1.38
N GLU A 139 4.06 -23.75 -0.13
CA GLU A 139 4.97 -24.49 0.74
C GLU A 139 4.43 -25.88 1.10
N VAL A 140 3.12 -26.00 1.36
CA VAL A 140 2.46 -27.30 1.57
C VAL A 140 2.56 -28.17 0.32
N VAL A 141 2.34 -27.59 -0.86
CA VAL A 141 2.50 -28.31 -2.13
C VAL A 141 3.96 -28.72 -2.31
N TYR A 142 4.91 -27.81 -2.10
CA TYR A 142 6.35 -28.06 -2.27
C TYR A 142 6.84 -29.20 -1.37
N THR A 143 6.51 -29.14 -0.07
CA THR A 143 6.87 -30.16 0.93
C THR A 143 6.19 -31.51 0.66
N SER A 144 5.05 -31.56 -0.05
CA SER A 144 4.43 -32.83 -0.42
C SER A 144 5.25 -33.68 -1.41
N PHE A 145 6.27 -33.09 -2.04
CA PHE A 145 7.16 -33.77 -2.99
C PHE A 145 8.50 -34.21 -2.37
N HIS A 146 8.57 -34.54 -1.08
CA HIS A 146 9.78 -35.15 -0.52
C HIS A 146 10.16 -36.46 -1.26
N PRO A 147 11.47 -36.73 -1.47
CA PRO A 147 12.63 -35.92 -1.08
C PRO A 147 13.03 -34.84 -2.11
N TRP A 148 12.31 -34.71 -3.23
CA TRP A 148 12.69 -33.81 -4.33
C TRP A 148 12.82 -32.34 -3.90
N CYS A 149 11.95 -31.87 -3.00
CA CYS A 149 12.01 -30.50 -2.47
C CYS A 149 13.32 -30.17 -1.72
N GLU A 150 14.12 -31.17 -1.34
CA GLU A 150 15.46 -30.96 -0.75
C GLU A 150 16.59 -31.17 -1.76
N PHE A 151 16.29 -31.64 -2.97
CA PHE A 151 17.29 -31.94 -3.97
C PHE A 151 17.86 -30.65 -4.56
N VAL A 152 19.12 -30.39 -4.24
CA VAL A 152 19.87 -29.27 -4.80
C VAL A 152 20.69 -29.78 -5.99
N GLN A 153 20.47 -29.17 -7.15
CA GLN A 153 21.32 -29.41 -8.32
C GLN A 153 22.69 -28.79 -8.10
N PRO A 154 23.77 -29.41 -8.61
CA PRO A 154 25.10 -28.86 -8.46
C PRO A 154 25.16 -27.49 -9.14
N GLU A 155 25.82 -26.55 -8.49
CA GLU A 155 26.10 -25.24 -9.07
C GLU A 155 26.80 -25.41 -10.43
N LYS A 156 26.50 -24.53 -11.38
CA LYS A 156 26.97 -24.63 -12.77
C LYS A 156 28.49 -24.83 -12.89
N ALA A 157 29.28 -24.14 -12.07
CA ALA A 157 30.73 -24.30 -12.05
C ALA A 157 31.16 -25.70 -11.58
N ALA A 158 30.53 -26.23 -10.52
CA ALA A 158 30.78 -27.59 -10.04
C ALA A 158 30.32 -28.65 -11.05
N PHE A 159 29.16 -28.44 -11.66
CA PHE A 159 28.62 -29.29 -12.73
C PHE A 159 29.56 -29.36 -13.94
N ASN A 160 30.03 -28.22 -14.42
CA ASN A 160 30.96 -28.13 -15.55
C ASN A 160 32.31 -28.79 -15.23
N ARG A 161 32.84 -28.59 -14.01
CA ARG A 161 34.07 -29.27 -13.55
C ARG A 161 33.89 -30.78 -13.50
N ALA A 162 32.75 -31.27 -13.03
CA ALA A 162 32.45 -32.71 -13.00
C ALA A 162 32.33 -33.30 -14.42
N CYS A 163 31.69 -32.59 -15.36
CA CYS A 163 31.62 -33.00 -16.77
C CYS A 163 33.00 -33.05 -17.40
N TRP A 164 33.84 -32.05 -17.15
CA TRP A 164 35.21 -31.99 -17.65
C TRP A 164 36.09 -33.11 -17.05
N ALA A 165 35.94 -33.39 -15.76
CA ALA A 165 36.64 -34.50 -15.12
C ALA A 165 36.26 -35.86 -15.74
N MET A 166 34.99 -36.08 -16.06
CA MET A 166 34.54 -37.28 -16.78
C MET A 166 35.10 -37.35 -18.20
N TYR A 167 35.19 -36.22 -18.90
CA TYR A 167 35.81 -36.14 -20.23
C TYR A 167 37.28 -36.57 -20.17
N LEU A 168 38.06 -36.03 -19.22
CA LEU A 168 39.47 -36.38 -19.03
C LEU A 168 39.69 -37.82 -18.57
N ALA A 169 38.77 -38.38 -17.76
CA ALA A 169 38.86 -39.74 -17.26
C ALA A 169 38.63 -40.81 -18.34
N LYS A 170 38.08 -40.44 -19.51
CA LYS A 170 37.85 -41.40 -20.60
C LYS A 170 39.17 -41.78 -21.28
N PRO A 171 39.52 -43.08 -21.35
CA PRO A 171 40.71 -43.52 -22.06
C PRO A 171 40.57 -43.28 -23.56
N LEU A 172 41.55 -42.61 -24.15
CA LEU A 172 41.66 -42.41 -25.59
C LEU A 172 42.46 -43.56 -26.23
N PRO A 173 42.11 -44.00 -27.44
CA PRO A 173 42.93 -44.97 -28.17
C PRO A 173 44.31 -44.37 -28.53
N ASP A 174 45.31 -45.25 -28.57
CA ASP A 174 46.77 -45.01 -28.72
C ASP A 174 47.24 -43.59 -29.05
N ASN A 175 48.07 -43.05 -28.14
CA ASN A 175 48.84 -41.80 -28.25
C ASN A 175 48.06 -40.49 -28.44
N ARG A 176 46.73 -40.50 -28.31
CA ARG A 176 45.94 -39.26 -28.32
C ARG A 176 45.87 -38.64 -26.92
N VAL A 177 46.09 -37.34 -26.87
CA VAL A 177 45.94 -36.53 -25.65
C VAL A 177 44.60 -35.81 -25.73
N HIS A 178 43.92 -35.67 -24.59
CA HIS A 178 42.74 -34.83 -24.48
C HIS A 178 43.06 -33.39 -24.88
N SER A 179 42.17 -32.77 -25.64
CA SER A 179 42.26 -31.36 -25.99
C SER A 179 42.37 -30.48 -24.73
N ALA A 180 43.12 -29.37 -24.82
CA ALA A 180 43.21 -28.40 -23.74
C ALA A 180 41.84 -27.78 -23.43
N LEU A 181 41.63 -27.38 -22.17
CA LEU A 181 40.38 -26.77 -21.73
C LEU A 181 40.11 -25.50 -22.55
N SER A 182 39.03 -25.56 -23.32
CA SER A 182 38.52 -24.44 -24.11
C SER A 182 37.00 -24.43 -24.01
N ARG A 183 36.38 -23.32 -24.42
CA ARG A 183 34.92 -23.20 -24.46
C ARG A 183 34.26 -24.35 -25.24
N GLN A 184 34.75 -24.60 -26.45
CA GLN A 184 34.20 -25.61 -27.34
C GLN A 184 34.32 -27.02 -26.74
N THR A 185 35.47 -27.34 -26.15
CA THR A 185 35.69 -28.67 -25.56
C THR A 185 34.93 -28.88 -24.25
N LEU A 186 34.66 -27.81 -23.49
CA LEU A 186 33.79 -27.86 -22.33
C LEU A 186 32.32 -28.08 -22.73
N GLU A 187 31.84 -27.41 -23.79
CA GLU A 187 30.49 -27.61 -24.33
C GLU A 187 30.30 -29.06 -24.84
N GLU A 188 31.31 -29.62 -25.51
CA GLU A 188 31.34 -31.03 -25.92
C GLU A 188 31.30 -31.97 -24.70
N ALA A 189 32.08 -31.69 -23.65
CA ALA A 189 32.08 -32.47 -22.43
C ALA A 189 30.73 -32.42 -21.68
N VAL A 190 30.12 -31.23 -21.57
CA VAL A 190 28.79 -31.06 -20.96
C VAL A 190 27.71 -31.80 -21.75
N THR A 191 27.76 -31.73 -23.08
CA THR A 191 26.81 -32.43 -23.96
C THR A 191 26.96 -33.96 -23.83
N ALA A 192 28.19 -34.46 -23.77
CA ALA A 192 28.47 -35.89 -23.72
C ALA A 192 28.23 -36.53 -22.33
N TYR A 193 28.52 -35.80 -21.24
CA TYR A 193 28.54 -36.37 -19.88
C TYR A 193 27.55 -35.71 -18.91
N GLY A 194 26.84 -34.66 -19.32
CA GLY A 194 25.94 -33.92 -18.43
C GLY A 194 24.86 -34.80 -17.79
N ASP A 195 24.29 -35.74 -18.54
CA ASP A 195 23.32 -36.69 -18.00
C ASP A 195 23.93 -37.64 -16.96
N GLN A 196 25.17 -38.09 -17.18
CA GLN A 196 25.87 -38.96 -16.24
C GLN A 196 26.19 -38.23 -14.94
N VAL A 197 26.61 -36.97 -15.02
CA VAL A 197 26.85 -36.12 -13.85
C VAL A 197 25.54 -35.86 -13.08
N ARG A 198 24.44 -35.56 -13.78
CA ARG A 198 23.11 -35.40 -13.15
C ARG A 198 22.66 -36.67 -12.45
N GLN A 199 22.81 -37.83 -13.09
CA GLN A 199 22.45 -39.13 -12.51
C GLN A 199 23.35 -39.49 -11.32
N ALA A 200 24.65 -39.20 -11.39
CA ALA A 200 25.58 -39.41 -10.29
C ALA A 200 25.21 -38.55 -9.08
N ASN A 201 24.91 -37.26 -9.30
CA ASN A 201 24.47 -36.35 -8.23
C ASN A 201 23.13 -36.79 -7.61
N ALA A 202 22.16 -37.18 -8.43
CA ALA A 202 20.90 -37.73 -7.94
C ALA A 202 21.11 -39.02 -7.13
N LYS A 203 22.02 -39.90 -7.58
CA LYS A 203 22.36 -41.14 -6.88
C LYS A 203 23.02 -40.87 -5.53
N GLU A 204 23.92 -39.88 -5.44
CA GLU A 204 24.56 -39.46 -4.20
C GLU A 204 23.54 -38.87 -3.20
N PHE A 205 22.61 -38.06 -3.71
CA PHE A 205 21.53 -37.50 -2.91
C PHE A 205 20.58 -38.56 -2.32
N LEU A 206 20.34 -39.65 -3.05
CA LEU A 206 19.43 -40.74 -2.67
C LEU A 206 20.04 -41.69 -1.62
N THR A 207 20.14 -41.20 -0.38
CA THR A 207 20.45 -41.99 0.81
C THR A 207 19.37 -43.06 1.08
N PRO A 208 19.64 -44.09 1.90
CA PRO A 208 18.63 -45.11 2.22
C PRO A 208 17.31 -44.53 2.74
N VAL A 209 17.38 -43.49 3.58
CA VAL A 209 16.19 -42.79 4.10
C VAL A 209 15.41 -42.11 2.99
N ARG A 210 16.10 -41.39 2.08
CA ARG A 210 15.45 -40.68 0.96
C ARG A 210 14.87 -41.63 -0.09
N LYS A 211 15.52 -42.78 -0.31
CA LYS A 211 14.96 -43.86 -1.14
C LYS A 211 13.64 -44.36 -0.59
N GLN A 212 13.56 -44.61 0.72
CA GLN A 212 12.33 -45.02 1.38
C GLN A 212 11.23 -43.94 1.25
N GLN A 213 11.56 -42.67 1.48
CA GLN A 213 10.63 -41.55 1.29
C GLN A 213 10.09 -41.47 -0.15
N LEU A 214 10.96 -41.68 -1.15
CA LEU A 214 10.55 -41.69 -2.56
C LEU A 214 9.64 -42.88 -2.87
N GLU A 215 9.88 -44.06 -2.30
CA GLU A 215 8.97 -45.20 -2.43
C GLU A 215 7.59 -44.91 -1.82
N ASP A 216 7.54 -44.29 -0.63
CA ASP A 216 6.29 -43.92 0.04
C ASP A 216 5.50 -42.88 -0.75
N TYR A 217 6.19 -41.90 -1.34
CA TYR A 217 5.60 -40.95 -2.28
C TYR A 217 4.99 -41.66 -3.49
N VAL A 218 5.71 -42.60 -4.10
CA VAL A 218 5.25 -43.37 -5.27
C VAL A 218 4.02 -44.22 -4.90
N ARG A 219 4.02 -44.90 -3.74
CA ARG A 219 2.86 -45.68 -3.24
C ARG A 219 1.63 -44.78 -3.04
N THR A 220 1.82 -43.62 -2.41
CA THR A 220 0.75 -42.65 -2.19
C THR A 220 0.18 -42.12 -3.51
N SER A 221 1.06 -41.84 -4.48
CA SER A 221 0.67 -41.37 -5.81
C SER A 221 -0.10 -42.44 -6.60
N ILE A 222 0.29 -43.72 -6.50
CA ILE A 222 -0.48 -44.83 -7.09
C ILE A 222 -1.92 -44.83 -6.56
N GLY A 223 -2.11 -44.69 -5.24
CA GLY A 223 -3.45 -44.62 -4.65
C GLY A 223 -4.29 -43.45 -5.16
N LYS A 224 -3.68 -42.27 -5.33
CA LYS A 224 -4.34 -41.10 -5.94
C LYS A 224 -4.73 -41.37 -7.39
N PHE A 225 -3.81 -41.87 -8.21
CA PHE A 225 -4.08 -42.17 -9.62
C PHE A 225 -5.14 -43.27 -9.80
N ASP A 226 -5.16 -44.28 -8.94
CA ASP A 226 -6.20 -45.32 -9.01
C ASP A 226 -7.58 -44.74 -8.64
N ALA A 227 -7.65 -43.85 -7.65
CA ALA A 227 -8.88 -43.15 -7.28
C ALA A 227 -9.38 -42.22 -8.40
N ASP A 228 -8.45 -41.58 -9.12
CA ASP A 228 -8.73 -40.72 -10.27
C ASP A 228 -8.94 -41.51 -11.59
N HIS A 229 -8.91 -42.85 -11.54
CA HIS A 229 -8.98 -43.75 -12.69
C HIS A 229 -7.85 -43.58 -13.75
N ASP A 230 -6.72 -42.97 -13.40
CA ASP A 230 -5.51 -42.86 -14.25
C ASP A 230 -4.66 -44.14 -14.16
N GLN A 231 -5.16 -45.20 -14.79
CA GLN A 231 -4.52 -46.52 -14.80
C GLN A 231 -3.15 -46.53 -15.49
N ARG A 232 -2.90 -45.58 -16.41
CA ARG A 232 -1.63 -45.52 -17.13
C ARG A 232 -0.51 -45.05 -16.22
N LYS A 233 -0.72 -43.98 -15.46
CA LYS A 233 0.29 -43.47 -14.51
C LYS A 233 0.47 -44.44 -13.34
N SER A 234 -0.61 -45.00 -12.81
CA SER A 234 -0.53 -45.96 -11.71
C SER A 234 0.26 -47.22 -12.11
N LYS A 235 0.02 -47.77 -13.32
CA LYS A 235 0.81 -48.89 -13.87
C LYS A 235 2.30 -48.55 -14.06
N LYS A 236 2.60 -47.34 -14.55
CA LYS A 236 3.98 -46.85 -14.70
C LYS A 236 4.71 -46.74 -13.35
N PHE A 237 4.02 -46.25 -12.32
CA PHE A 237 4.61 -46.13 -10.99
C PHE A 237 4.80 -47.50 -10.31
N ARG A 238 3.87 -48.43 -10.53
CA ARG A 238 4.04 -49.83 -10.10
C ARG A 238 5.24 -50.50 -10.77
N SER A 239 5.52 -50.24 -12.04
CA SER A 239 6.71 -50.81 -12.70
C SER A 239 8.00 -50.24 -12.12
N TYR A 240 8.05 -48.97 -11.75
CA TYR A 240 9.19 -48.38 -11.05
C TYR A 240 9.47 -49.06 -9.70
N LEU A 241 8.43 -49.30 -8.88
CA LEU A 241 8.60 -50.02 -7.60
C LEU A 241 9.12 -51.45 -7.83
N ARG A 242 8.66 -52.15 -8.88
CA ARG A 242 9.17 -53.48 -9.22
C ARG A 242 10.66 -53.48 -9.59
N VAL A 243 11.12 -52.47 -10.33
CA VAL A 243 12.54 -52.34 -10.72
C VAL A 243 13.44 -52.18 -9.50
N VAL A 244 13.00 -51.42 -8.49
CA VAL A 244 13.78 -51.19 -7.26
C VAL A 244 13.59 -52.31 -6.22
N GLY A 245 12.79 -53.34 -6.51
CA GLY A 245 12.53 -54.47 -5.60
C GLY A 245 11.55 -54.14 -4.47
N ALA A 246 10.84 -53.01 -4.54
CA ALA A 246 9.88 -52.57 -3.55
C ALA A 246 8.49 -53.16 -3.81
N GLN A 247 7.73 -53.42 -2.74
CA GLN A 247 6.36 -53.91 -2.86
C GLN A 247 5.43 -52.82 -3.39
N ALA A 248 4.75 -53.12 -4.50
CA ALA A 248 3.76 -52.24 -5.12
C ALA A 248 2.33 -52.56 -4.61
N PRO A 249 1.46 -51.55 -4.44
CA PRO A 249 0.05 -51.77 -4.15
C PRO A 249 -0.63 -52.63 -5.24
N PRO A 250 -1.56 -53.54 -4.87
CA PRO A 250 -2.29 -54.36 -5.84
C PRO A 250 -3.06 -53.49 -6.82
N GLU A 251 -3.26 -53.99 -8.04
CA GLU A 251 -4.04 -53.30 -9.08
C GLU A 251 -5.53 -53.35 -8.71
N ALA A 252 -6.21 -52.21 -8.76
CA ALA A 252 -7.65 -52.16 -8.51
C ALA A 252 -8.39 -52.96 -9.61
N PRO A 253 -9.51 -53.62 -9.31
CA PRO A 253 -10.26 -54.39 -10.31
C PRO A 253 -10.66 -53.48 -11.48
N ALA A 254 -10.37 -53.94 -12.70
CA ALA A 254 -10.50 -53.15 -13.91
C ALA A 254 -11.96 -52.68 -14.15
N GLY A 255 -12.24 -51.43 -13.81
CA GLY A 255 -13.38 -50.68 -14.33
C GLY A 255 -12.98 -49.97 -15.62
N VAL A 256 -13.70 -50.25 -16.71
CA VAL A 256 -13.70 -49.63 -18.06
C VAL A 256 -12.51 -48.69 -18.37
N GLN A 257 -11.56 -49.16 -19.18
CA GLN A 257 -10.50 -48.33 -19.75
C GLN A 257 -11.07 -47.35 -20.77
N ILE A 258 -11.08 -46.05 -20.46
CA ILE A 258 -11.28 -44.99 -21.47
C ILE A 258 -9.88 -44.63 -22.00
N GLY A 259 -9.60 -45.09 -23.22
CA GLY A 259 -8.35 -44.82 -23.91
C GLY A 259 -8.21 -43.35 -24.27
N GLY A 260 -7.11 -42.74 -23.82
CA GLY A 260 -6.64 -41.44 -24.26
C GLY A 260 -5.12 -41.48 -24.37
N GLY A 261 -4.63 -41.81 -25.56
CA GLY A 261 -3.21 -41.85 -25.87
C GLY A 261 -2.72 -40.48 -26.31
N GLU A 262 -1.84 -39.88 -25.51
CA GLU A 262 -0.75 -39.03 -25.98
C GLU A 262 0.50 -39.43 -25.20
N GLU A 263 1.58 -39.75 -25.92
CA GLU A 263 2.88 -40.06 -25.34
C GLU A 263 3.53 -38.77 -24.85
N ASP A 264 3.21 -38.37 -23.63
CA ASP A 264 4.09 -37.44 -22.92
C ASP A 264 5.26 -38.25 -22.34
N THR A 265 6.32 -38.35 -23.14
CA THR A 265 7.63 -38.79 -22.69
C THR A 265 8.13 -37.77 -21.67
N GLY A 266 7.72 -37.95 -20.41
CA GLY A 266 8.38 -37.36 -19.25
C GLY A 266 9.80 -37.91 -19.12
N GLY A 267 10.65 -37.56 -20.10
CA GLY A 267 12.07 -37.42 -19.90
C GLY A 267 12.25 -36.26 -18.94
N PHE A 268 13.12 -36.45 -17.96
CA PHE A 268 13.62 -35.34 -17.16
C PHE A 268 14.35 -34.38 -18.11
N VAL A 269 13.64 -33.39 -18.64
CA VAL A 269 14.23 -32.19 -19.22
C VAL A 269 14.37 -31.23 -18.05
N ALA A 270 15.58 -31.17 -17.48
CA ALA A 270 15.93 -30.04 -16.63
C ALA A 270 15.65 -28.75 -17.43
N PRO A 271 15.18 -27.66 -16.80
CA PRO A 271 14.99 -26.40 -17.52
C PRO A 271 16.30 -26.03 -18.23
N ASN A 272 16.27 -26.09 -19.56
CA ASN A 272 17.33 -25.62 -20.43
C ASN A 272 17.35 -24.09 -20.33
N ASN A 273 18.00 -23.56 -19.30
CA ASN A 273 18.51 -22.20 -19.33
C ASN A 273 19.78 -22.22 -20.19
N GLU A 274 19.58 -22.22 -21.51
CA GLU A 274 20.63 -22.20 -22.54
C GLU A 274 21.34 -20.83 -22.66
N GLU A 275 20.93 -19.83 -21.89
CA GLU A 275 21.60 -18.53 -21.84
C GLU A 275 22.42 -18.41 -20.53
N ASP A 276 23.63 -17.84 -20.64
CA ASP A 276 24.61 -17.59 -19.58
C ASP A 276 25.55 -18.73 -19.17
N VAL A 277 26.28 -19.29 -20.13
CA VAL A 277 27.37 -20.28 -19.95
C VAL A 277 28.66 -19.72 -19.30
N PHE A 278 28.77 -18.41 -19.01
CA PHE A 278 30.04 -17.82 -18.57
C PHE A 278 29.96 -16.97 -17.31
N ASN A 279 30.51 -17.51 -16.21
CA ASN A 279 31.45 -16.86 -15.29
C ASN A 279 31.68 -17.76 -14.07
N THR A 280 32.68 -18.65 -14.13
CA THR A 280 33.51 -19.19 -13.00
C THR A 280 34.13 -20.55 -13.35
N VAL A 281 35.25 -20.55 -14.08
CA VAL A 281 36.29 -21.57 -13.91
C VAL A 281 37.62 -20.84 -14.06
N ASP A 282 38.29 -20.60 -12.94
CA ASP A 282 39.66 -20.06 -12.91
C ASP A 282 40.63 -21.24 -13.17
N PRO A 283 41.47 -21.21 -14.21
CA PRO A 283 42.33 -22.34 -14.59
C PRO A 283 43.51 -22.61 -13.64
N GLY A 284 43.57 -21.95 -12.48
CA GLY A 284 44.70 -22.01 -11.54
C GLY A 284 44.60 -23.02 -10.40
N ASP A 285 43.46 -23.68 -10.17
CA ASP A 285 43.28 -24.58 -9.00
C ASP A 285 43.26 -26.06 -9.41
N THR A 286 44.37 -26.51 -10.00
CA THR A 286 44.70 -27.94 -10.05
C THR A 286 45.33 -28.32 -8.71
N GLY A 287 44.54 -28.90 -7.82
CA GLY A 287 44.92 -29.41 -6.50
C GLY A 287 45.92 -30.58 -6.53
N LEU A 288 47.09 -30.36 -7.12
CA LEU A 288 48.28 -31.18 -7.08
C LEU A 288 49.40 -30.31 -6.49
N ASN A 289 49.40 -30.11 -5.17
CA ASN A 289 50.56 -29.78 -4.31
C ASN A 289 50.11 -29.34 -2.91
N VAL A 290 49.79 -30.27 -2.00
CA VAL A 290 50.07 -30.08 -0.55
C VAL A 290 50.27 -31.45 0.10
N LEU A 291 51.48 -31.99 -0.04
CA LEU A 291 52.08 -32.90 0.92
C LEU A 291 53.54 -32.42 1.08
N GLU A 292 53.89 -32.12 2.33
CA GLU A 292 55.23 -31.74 2.85
C GLU A 292 55.71 -30.28 2.60
N GLN A 293 55.61 -29.40 3.62
CA GLN A 293 56.68 -29.23 4.62
C GLN A 293 56.33 -28.13 5.65
N GLU A 294 56.53 -28.46 6.93
CA GLU A 294 56.58 -27.54 8.06
C GLU A 294 57.76 -26.57 7.94
N ALA A 295 57.55 -25.29 8.29
CA ALA A 295 58.40 -24.52 9.22
C ALA A 295 58.06 -23.02 9.20
N GLY A 296 57.91 -22.42 10.38
CA GLY A 296 58.28 -21.01 10.60
C GLY A 296 57.17 -19.95 10.57
N ARG A 297 56.57 -19.71 11.74
CA ARG A 297 56.02 -18.39 12.14
C ARG A 297 57.16 -17.34 12.21
N PRO A 298 56.91 -16.03 12.00
CA PRO A 298 56.20 -15.21 13.00
C PRO A 298 55.23 -14.13 12.48
N GLN A 299 54.42 -13.66 13.42
CA GLN A 299 53.43 -12.56 13.37
C GLN A 299 54.03 -11.22 12.94
N VAL A 300 53.22 -10.38 12.27
CA VAL A 300 53.16 -8.92 12.50
C VAL A 300 51.71 -8.43 12.32
N GLN A 301 51.21 -7.71 13.33
CA GLN A 301 50.03 -6.84 13.31
C GLN A 301 50.34 -5.53 12.58
N THR A 302 49.39 -4.96 11.83
CA THR A 302 49.18 -3.50 11.84
C THR A 302 47.72 -3.13 11.60
N ASP A 303 47.27 -2.19 12.41
CA ASP A 303 46.01 -1.45 12.40
C ASP A 303 45.88 -0.42 11.25
N ALA A 304 44.64 0.07 11.13
CA ALA A 304 44.23 1.46 10.88
C ALA A 304 44.05 2.02 9.45
N GLY A 305 43.01 2.87 9.35
CA GLY A 305 42.80 3.92 8.33
C GLY A 305 41.58 3.66 7.43
N ALA A 306 40.38 4.17 7.69
CA ALA A 306 39.93 5.57 7.71
C ALA A 306 40.26 6.36 6.43
N SER A 307 39.21 6.99 5.87
CA SER A 307 39.18 8.21 5.02
C SER A 307 38.63 7.98 3.62
N GLY A 308 37.63 8.79 3.23
CA GLY A 308 37.14 8.81 1.85
C GLY A 308 35.84 9.56 1.63
N SER A 309 35.71 10.76 2.20
CA SER A 309 34.73 11.78 1.85
C SER A 309 34.80 12.13 0.35
N GLY A 310 33.65 12.13 -0.33
CA GLY A 310 33.49 12.64 -1.69
C GLY A 310 32.18 13.41 -1.80
N GLU A 311 32.32 14.71 -1.97
CA GLU A 311 31.30 15.75 -2.08
C GLU A 311 30.38 15.54 -3.29
N GLY A 312 29.11 15.93 -3.16
CA GLY A 312 28.18 15.91 -4.28
C GLY A 312 26.82 16.52 -3.95
N ASP A 313 26.68 17.79 -4.32
CA ASP A 313 25.48 18.46 -4.81
C ASP A 313 24.21 18.58 -3.94
N GLY A 314 23.59 19.77 -4.04
CA GLY A 314 22.17 19.92 -3.72
C GLY A 314 21.82 21.20 -2.99
N SER A 315 21.97 22.34 -3.67
CA SER A 315 21.27 23.58 -3.36
C SER A 315 19.75 23.32 -3.24
N GLY A 316 19.23 23.36 -2.01
CA GLY A 316 17.82 23.13 -1.70
C GLY A 316 17.31 24.19 -0.72
N TYR A 317 16.43 25.05 -1.21
CA TYR A 317 15.76 26.12 -0.47
C TYR A 317 15.04 25.57 0.77
N ALA A 318 15.53 25.93 1.96
CA ALA A 318 14.88 25.64 3.23
C ALA A 318 13.72 26.62 3.48
N LEU A 319 12.49 26.14 3.31
CA LEU A 319 11.30 26.79 3.85
C LEU A 319 11.28 26.66 5.37
N ARG A 320 11.32 27.82 6.01
CA ARG A 320 11.39 28.06 7.44
C ARG A 320 10.03 27.77 8.08
N SER A 321 9.80 26.55 8.55
CA SER A 321 8.65 26.23 9.42
C SER A 321 8.95 26.69 10.86
N GLY A 322 8.53 27.92 11.16
CA GLY A 322 8.61 28.52 12.47
C GLY A 322 7.26 28.51 13.20
N SER A 323 7.19 27.64 14.22
CA SER A 323 6.69 27.95 15.56
C SER A 323 5.19 27.98 15.89
N ASN A 324 4.89 27.13 16.87
CA ASN A 324 4.34 27.46 18.19
C ASN A 324 2.81 27.46 18.45
N ARG A 325 2.50 26.64 19.47
CA ARG A 325 1.53 26.82 20.58
C ARG A 325 0.05 26.83 20.19
N GLY A 326 -0.84 26.08 20.83
CA GLY A 326 -0.76 25.39 22.11
C GLY A 326 -2.04 25.67 22.90
N ARG A 327 -2.48 24.70 23.72
CA ARG A 327 -3.49 24.80 24.80
C ARG A 327 -4.92 25.14 24.30
N GLY A 328 -5.99 24.55 24.81
CA GLY A 328 -6.22 23.71 25.97
C GLY A 328 -7.72 23.78 26.32
N ALA A 329 -8.15 22.90 27.22
CA ALA A 329 -9.45 22.87 27.92
C ALA A 329 -10.69 22.65 27.01
N GLY A 330 -11.47 21.59 27.17
CA GLY A 330 -11.98 21.05 28.43
C GLY A 330 -13.37 21.63 28.68
N ARG A 331 -14.43 20.87 28.41
CA ARG A 331 -15.73 21.05 29.07
C ARG A 331 -16.52 19.76 29.08
N ARG A 332 -16.65 19.23 30.29
CA ARG A 332 -17.62 18.22 30.72
C ARG A 332 -19.03 18.82 30.62
N GLY A 333 -19.97 18.09 30.03
CA GLY A 333 -21.40 18.37 30.04
C GLY A 333 -22.16 17.11 30.45
N ARG A 334 -22.94 17.24 31.51
CA ARG A 334 -23.62 16.22 32.34
C ARG A 334 -24.88 15.65 31.64
N PRO A 335 -25.32 14.41 31.95
CA PRO A 335 -26.49 13.79 31.33
C PRO A 335 -27.83 14.34 31.89
N PRO A 336 -28.95 14.19 31.14
CA PRO A 336 -30.27 14.56 31.61
C PRO A 336 -30.84 13.53 32.60
N SER A 337 -31.41 14.07 33.68
CA SER A 337 -32.25 13.39 34.66
C SER A 337 -33.63 13.10 34.07
N THR A 338 -34.04 11.84 34.05
CA THR A 338 -35.43 11.44 33.84
C THR A 338 -35.89 10.57 35.02
N ARG A 339 -36.64 11.19 35.93
CA ARG A 339 -37.56 10.51 36.86
C ARG A 339 -38.92 11.14 36.66
N GLY A 340 -39.88 10.33 36.27
CA GLY A 340 -41.25 10.76 35.98
C GLY A 340 -42.15 9.65 35.46
N ARG A 341 -42.26 8.54 36.20
CA ARG A 341 -43.51 7.86 36.54
C ARG A 341 -43.24 6.74 37.53
#